data_AF-A0A6M2CHP5-F1
#
_entry.id   AF-A0A6M2CHP5-F1
#
_cell.length_a   1.000
_cell.length_b   1.000
_cell.length_c   1.000
_cell.angle_alpha   90.00
_cell.angle_beta   90.00
_cell.angle_gamma   90.00
#
_symmetry.space_group_name_H-M   'P 1'
#
loop_
_entity.id
_entity.type
_entity.pdbx_description
1 polymer ?
#
loop_
_entity_poly.entity_id
_entity_poly.type
_entity_poly.pdbx_seq_one_letter_code
_entity_poly.pdbx_strand_id
1 'polypeptide(L)'
;MRWSILIVLVAAVAAQRVPTTLRQGMHLQIRGLASGVLETPGFRRGQSTPNGFQGAVTILAPRGSRIRLDFDQFDLETSAQCNADKVIIQENGVMTRTLCS
;
A
#
# COMPACT_ATOMS: atom_id res chain seq x y z
N MET A 1 18.20 -23.15 -48.37
CA MET A 1 17.83 -21.85 -47.76
C MET A 1 16.82 -22.16 -46.65
N ARG A 2 17.23 -22.12 -45.38
CA ARG A 2 16.35 -22.42 -44.23
C ARG A 2 16.18 -21.14 -43.43
N TRP A 3 14.95 -20.67 -43.33
CA TRP A 3 14.57 -19.52 -42.51
C TRP A 3 14.16 -20.04 -41.12
N SER A 4 14.99 -19.81 -40.12
CA SER A 4 14.63 -20.02 -38.73
C SER A 4 14.09 -18.70 -38.19
N ILE A 5 12.78 -18.62 -37.95
CA ILE A 5 12.18 -17.50 -37.23
C ILE A 5 12.30 -17.81 -35.74
N LEU A 6 13.28 -17.17 -35.08
CA LEU A 6 13.36 -17.11 -33.62
C LEU A 6 12.28 -16.12 -33.13
N ILE A 7 11.10 -16.63 -32.77
CA ILE A 7 10.15 -15.85 -31.97
C ILE A 7 10.69 -15.85 -30.54
N VAL A 8 11.40 -14.79 -30.16
CA VAL A 8 11.66 -14.50 -28.75
C VAL A 8 10.32 -14.10 -28.14
N LEU A 9 9.62 -15.07 -27.53
CA LEU A 9 8.55 -14.77 -26.59
C LEU A 9 9.19 -14.07 -25.39
N VAL A 10 9.32 -12.74 -25.46
CA VAL A 10 9.45 -11.91 -24.27
C VAL A 10 8.10 -12.02 -23.58
N ALA A 11 7.93 -13.05 -22.76
CA ALA A 11 6.92 -13.03 -21.74
C ALA A 11 7.33 -11.94 -20.75
N ALA A 12 7.01 -10.69 -21.09
CA ALA A 12 6.82 -9.66 -20.09
C ALA A 12 5.59 -10.11 -19.31
N VAL A 13 5.79 -11.05 -18.40
CA VAL A 13 4.86 -11.25 -17.30
C VAL A 13 4.98 -9.93 -16.54
N ALA A 14 4.09 -8.99 -16.85
CA ALA A 14 3.82 -7.91 -15.93
C ALA A 14 3.47 -8.61 -14.63
N ALA A 15 4.43 -8.69 -13.71
CA ALA A 15 4.19 -9.19 -12.39
C ALA A 15 3.16 -8.24 -11.79
N GLN A 16 1.89 -8.60 -11.91
CA GLN A 16 0.80 -7.86 -11.30
C GLN A 16 1.11 -7.92 -9.81
N ARG A 17 1.66 -6.83 -9.26
CA ARG A 17 1.96 -6.75 -7.84
C ARG A 17 0.62 -6.81 -7.14
N VAL A 18 0.25 -7.98 -6.63
CA VAL A 18 -0.97 -8.16 -5.86
C VAL A 18 -0.85 -7.29 -4.62
N PRO A 19 -1.64 -6.23 -4.49
CA PRO A 19 -1.58 -5.35 -3.33
C PRO A 19 -2.03 -6.08 -2.08
N THR A 20 -1.50 -5.63 -0.96
CA THR A 20 -1.85 -6.18 0.34
C THR A 20 -3.01 -5.37 0.90
N THR A 21 -4.20 -5.98 0.93
CA THR A 21 -5.38 -5.39 1.58
C THR A 21 -5.24 -5.49 3.10
N LEU A 22 -5.39 -4.36 3.78
CA LEU A 22 -5.41 -4.34 5.25
C LEU A 22 -6.64 -5.05 5.81
N ARG A 23 -6.57 -5.54 7.05
CA ARG A 23 -7.67 -6.25 7.72
C ARG A 23 -8.01 -5.59 9.05
N GLN A 24 -9.28 -5.67 9.43
CA GLN A 24 -9.79 -5.06 10.65
C GLN A 24 -9.07 -5.60 11.88
N GLY A 25 -8.59 -4.70 12.74
CA GLY A 25 -7.85 -5.00 13.98
C GLY A 25 -6.47 -5.62 13.76
N MET A 26 -6.01 -5.74 12.52
CA MET A 26 -4.75 -6.42 12.21
C MET A 26 -3.59 -5.42 12.12
N HIS A 27 -2.48 -5.78 12.75
CA HIS A 27 -1.18 -5.11 12.59
C HIS A 27 -0.24 -5.98 11.76
N LEU A 28 -0.05 -5.63 10.49
CA LEU A 28 0.85 -6.32 9.59
C LEU A 28 2.30 -5.86 9.77
N GLN A 29 3.26 -6.77 9.68
CA GLN A 29 4.69 -6.43 9.54
C GLN A 29 5.21 -6.85 8.18
N ILE A 30 5.73 -5.89 7.41
CA ILE A 30 6.34 -6.13 6.10
C ILE A 30 7.85 -5.98 6.26
N ARG A 31 8.61 -6.99 5.84
CA ARG A 31 10.07 -7.06 6.01
C ARG A 31 10.75 -7.41 4.69
N GLY A 32 11.85 -6.74 4.38
CA GLY A 32 12.75 -7.13 3.29
C GLY A 32 12.19 -6.94 1.87
N LEU A 33 11.01 -6.33 1.71
CA LEU A 33 10.47 -5.98 0.40
C LEU A 33 11.10 -4.69 -0.12
N ALA A 34 11.48 -4.68 -1.40
CA ALA A 34 11.99 -3.48 -2.08
C ALA A 34 10.86 -2.50 -2.45
N SER A 35 9.64 -2.99 -2.67
CA SER A 35 8.44 -2.19 -2.95
C SER A 35 7.17 -3.03 -2.74
N GLY A 36 6.04 -2.37 -2.60
CA GLY A 36 4.73 -3.01 -2.46
C GLY A 36 3.60 -1.99 -2.60
N VAL A 37 2.36 -2.47 -2.62
CA VAL A 37 1.15 -1.64 -2.65
C VAL A 37 0.27 -2.07 -1.48
N LEU A 38 -0.24 -1.09 -0.74
CA LEU A 38 -1.16 -1.27 0.37
C LEU A 38 -2.48 -0.62 0.02
N GLU A 39 -3.58 -1.26 0.38
CA GLU A 39 -4.93 -0.75 0.12
C GLU A 39 -5.86 -1.07 1.30
N THR A 40 -6.91 -0.27 1.45
CA THR A 40 -7.95 -0.52 2.45
C THR A 40 -8.95 -1.57 1.96
N PRO A 41 -9.71 -2.22 2.87
CA PRO A 41 -10.82 -3.07 2.48
C PRO A 41 -11.80 -2.36 1.54
N GLY A 42 -12.28 -3.06 0.52
CA GLY A 42 -13.28 -2.53 -0.41
C GLY A 42 -12.70 -1.78 -1.61
N PHE A 43 -11.48 -1.24 -1.51
CA PHE A 43 -10.85 -0.43 -2.56
C PHE A 43 -10.90 -1.07 -3.96
N ARG A 44 -10.46 -2.33 -4.10
CA ARG A 44 -10.49 -3.06 -5.40
C ARG A 44 -11.86 -3.24 -6.01
N ARG A 45 -12.91 -3.27 -5.17
CA ARG A 45 -14.29 -3.45 -5.62
C ARG A 45 -14.98 -2.10 -5.85
N GLY A 46 -14.26 -0.98 -5.72
CA GLY A 46 -14.85 0.36 -5.75
C GLY A 46 -15.81 0.60 -4.58
N GLN A 47 -15.61 -0.08 -3.45
CA GLN A 47 -16.43 0.03 -2.26
C GLN A 47 -15.68 0.82 -1.19
N SER A 48 -16.41 1.62 -0.41
CA SER A 48 -15.86 2.30 0.76
C SER A 48 -15.38 1.30 1.81
N THR A 49 -14.35 1.71 2.55
CA THR A 49 -13.90 1.00 3.74
C THR A 49 -15.04 0.97 4.78
N PRO A 50 -15.27 -0.14 5.51
CA PRO A 50 -16.30 -0.18 6.55
C PRO A 50 -16.06 0.85 7.66
N ASN A 51 -17.14 1.41 8.21
CA ASN A 51 -17.05 2.33 9.35
C ASN A 51 -16.35 1.69 10.56
N GLY A 52 -15.57 2.48 11.29
CA GLY A 52 -14.81 2.01 12.44
C GLY A 52 -13.64 1.09 12.07
N PHE A 53 -13.21 1.11 10.79
CA PHE A 53 -12.06 0.35 10.36
C PHE A 53 -10.77 0.83 11.05
N GLN A 54 -10.01 -0.11 11.60
CA GLN A 54 -8.71 0.12 12.22
C GLN A 54 -7.76 -0.96 11.71
N GLY A 55 -6.66 -0.54 11.11
CA GLY A 55 -5.61 -1.43 10.65
C GLY A 55 -4.26 -0.73 10.75
N ALA A 56 -3.19 -1.50 10.92
CA ALA A 56 -1.84 -0.97 11.01
C ALA A 56 -0.87 -1.79 10.18
N VAL A 57 0.18 -1.14 9.70
CA VAL A 57 1.28 -1.79 9.00
C VAL A 57 2.60 -1.17 9.43
N THR A 58 3.54 -2.01 9.86
CA THR A 58 4.92 -1.62 10.07
C THR A 58 5.75 -2.12 8.91
N ILE A 59 6.40 -1.20 8.21
CA ILE A 59 7.29 -1.49 7.09
C ILE A 59 8.73 -1.41 7.61
N LEU A 60 9.48 -2.49 7.43
CA LEU A 60 10.89 -2.59 7.81
C LEU A 60 11.73 -2.70 6.55
N ALA A 61 12.31 -1.58 6.16
CA ALA A 61 13.23 -1.51 5.03
C ALA A 61 14.57 -2.21 5.36
N PRO A 62 15.28 -2.72 4.35
CA PRO A 62 16.65 -3.18 4.51
C PRO A 62 17.56 -2.08 5.10
N ARG A 63 18.64 -2.49 5.78
CA ARG A 63 19.63 -1.55 6.32
C ARG A 63 20.17 -0.66 5.20
N GLY A 64 20.34 0.63 5.49
CA GLY A 64 20.82 1.63 4.54
C GLY A 64 19.78 2.11 3.51
N SER A 65 18.54 1.61 3.57
CA SER A 65 17.45 2.04 2.69
C SER A 65 16.53 3.05 3.38
N ARG A 66 15.72 3.77 2.59
CA ARG A 66 14.66 4.65 3.07
C ARG A 66 13.31 4.16 2.56
N ILE A 67 12.26 4.40 3.34
CA ILE A 67 10.88 4.12 2.92
C ILE A 67 10.33 5.39 2.26
N ARG A 68 9.80 5.25 1.05
CA ARG A 68 9.02 6.27 0.37
C ARG A 68 7.58 5.78 0.30
N LEU A 69 6.65 6.64 0.70
CA LEU A 69 5.22 6.41 0.57
C LEU A 69 4.69 7.37 -0.49
N ASP A 70 3.99 6.82 -1.49
CA ASP A 70 3.26 7.58 -2.50
C ASP A 70 1.79 7.12 -2.43
N PHE A 71 0.86 8.08 -2.37
CA PHE A 71 -0.57 7.80 -2.34
C PHE A 71 -1.15 7.98 -3.74
N ASP A 72 -1.58 6.87 -4.35
CA ASP A 72 -2.22 6.88 -5.67
C ASP A 72 -3.64 7.43 -5.59
N GLN A 73 -4.39 7.00 -4.58
CA GLN A 73 -5.72 7.52 -4.23
C GLN A 73 -5.78 7.71 -2.72
N PHE A 74 -6.40 8.81 -2.31
CA PHE A 74 -6.56 9.17 -0.90
C PHE A 74 -7.90 9.88 -0.74
N ASP A 75 -8.88 9.14 -0.22
CA ASP A 75 -10.24 9.62 0.01
C ASP A 75 -10.70 9.09 1.38
N LEU A 76 -10.78 10.00 2.34
CA LEU A 76 -11.25 9.79 3.70
C LEU A 76 -12.38 10.77 4.03
N GLU A 77 -13.12 10.49 5.10
CA GLU A 77 -14.13 11.42 5.62
C GLU A 77 -13.52 12.79 5.98
N THR A 78 -14.03 13.87 5.37
CA THR A 78 -13.66 15.24 5.74
C THR A 78 -14.27 15.59 7.09
N SER A 79 -13.42 16.06 8.02
CA SER A 79 -13.86 16.38 9.37
C SER A 79 -13.03 17.52 9.99
N ALA A 80 -13.63 18.24 10.93
CA ALA A 80 -12.95 19.35 11.59
C ALA A 80 -11.69 18.84 12.32
N GLN A 81 -10.53 19.41 12.00
CA GLN A 81 -9.24 19.06 12.60
C GLN A 81 -8.86 17.56 12.46
N CYS A 82 -9.34 16.86 11.42
CA CYS A 82 -9.13 15.42 11.23
C CYS A 82 -9.59 14.57 12.44
N ASN A 83 -10.72 14.91 13.05
CA ASN A 83 -11.19 14.23 14.26
C ASN A 83 -11.89 12.88 13.98
N ALA A 84 -12.38 12.64 12.76
CA ALA A 84 -12.94 11.37 12.32
C ALA A 84 -11.86 10.46 11.69
N ASP A 85 -12.02 10.05 10.43
CA ASP A 85 -11.09 9.18 9.71
C ASP A 85 -9.75 9.86 9.43
N LYS A 86 -8.66 9.14 9.68
CA LYS A 86 -7.29 9.64 9.45
C LYS A 86 -6.31 8.51 9.23
N VAL A 87 -5.24 8.79 8.47
CA VAL A 87 -4.06 7.95 8.37
C VAL A 87 -2.94 8.60 9.19
N ILE A 88 -2.35 7.82 10.09
CA ILE A 88 -1.22 8.27 10.92
C ILE A 88 0.06 7.62 10.42
N ILE A 89 1.07 8.45 10.13
CA ILE A 89 2.41 8.00 9.79
C ILE A 89 3.27 8.15 11.04
N GLN A 90 3.94 7.06 11.41
CA GLN A 90 4.88 7.02 12.52
C GLN A 90 6.25 6.57 12.03
N GLU A 91 7.30 7.23 12.51
CA GLU A 91 8.68 6.83 12.30
C GLU A 91 9.27 6.44 13.67
N ASN A 92 9.74 5.19 13.79
CA ASN A 92 10.27 4.64 15.04
C ASN A 92 9.34 4.81 16.26
N GLY A 93 8.04 4.69 16.06
CA GLY A 93 7.02 4.84 17.11
C GLY A 93 6.67 6.29 17.46
N VAL A 94 7.31 7.27 16.82
CA VAL A 94 6.98 8.69 16.97
C VAL A 94 6.03 9.10 15.86
N MET A 95 4.90 9.72 16.22
CA MET A 95 3.93 10.25 15.27
C MET A 95 4.52 11.45 14.53
N THR A 96 4.69 11.31 13.22
CA THR A 96 5.30 12.35 12.39
C THR A 96 4.28 13.11 11.57
N ARG A 97 3.20 12.43 11.11
CA ARG A 97 2.14 13.06 10.30
C ARG A 97 0.77 12.44 10.57
N THR A 98 -0.25 13.27 10.46
CA THR A 98 -1.67 12.89 10.34
C THR A 98 -2.16 13.36 8.98
N LEU A 99 -2.81 12.48 8.23
CA LEU A 99 -3.41 12.79 6.94
C LEU A 99 -4.91 12.54 7.01
N CYS A 100 -5.69 13.49 6.50
CA CYS A 100 -7.14 13.38 6.26
C CYS A 100 -7.50 14.23 5.02
N SER A 101 -8.74 14.13 4.51
CA SER A 101 -9.23 14.89 3.34
C SER A 101 -9.56 16.34 3.66
#